data_AF-A0A6N8HT43-F1
#
_entry.id   AF-A0A6N8HT43-F1
#
_cell.length_a   1.000
_cell.length_b   1.000
_cell.length_c   1.000
_cell.angle_alpha   90.00
_cell.angle_beta   90.00
_cell.angle_gamma   90.00
#
_symmetry.space_group_name_H-M   'P 1'
#
loop_
_entity.id
_entity.type
_entity.pdbx_description
1 polymer ?
#
loop_
_entity_poly.entity_id
_entity_poly.type
_entity_poly.pdbx_seq_one_letter_code
_entity_poly.pdbx_strand_id
1 'polypeptide(L)' 'MKVITFGEMKELTNRYKAIIKSPHKDLRLANMLDDMRQAYGIPLLRNNQFEHNNPYLMQMYRTVSFSREFMGGDTVVGY' A
#
# COMPACT_ATOMS: atom_id res chain seq x y z
N MET A 1 12.68 -13.88 4.43
CA MET A 1 11.39 -13.18 4.21
C MET A 1 11.08 -12.40 5.48
N LYS A 2 10.94 -11.07 5.40
CA LYS A 2 10.83 -10.21 6.58
C LYS A 2 9.36 -10.03 6.95
N VAL A 3 9.01 -10.37 8.18
CA VAL A 3 7.69 -10.09 8.75
C VAL A 3 7.67 -8.62 9.19
N ILE A 4 6.63 -7.89 8.80
CA ILE A 4 6.46 -6.50 9.21
C ILE A 4 6.28 -6.41 10.73
N THR A 5 7.01 -5.51 11.38
CA THR A 5 6.88 -5.27 12.82
C THR A 5 5.87 -4.15 13.09
N PHE A 6 5.37 -4.07 14.33
CA PHE A 6 4.46 -3.00 14.75
C PHE A 6 5.08 -1.59 14.56
N GLY A 7 6.38 -1.45 14.82
CA GLY A 7 7.12 -0.20 14.61
C GLY A 7 7.13 0.22 13.14
N GLU A 8 7.46 -0.71 12.25
CA GLU A 8 7.49 -0.46 10.80
C GLU A 8 6.09 -0.18 10.24
N MET A 9 5.06 -0.85 10.75
CA MET A 9 3.67 -0.59 10.37
C MET A 9 3.23 0.82 10.76
N LYS A 10 3.65 1.29 11.94
CA LYS A 10 3.39 2.65 12.41
C LYS A 10 4.10 3.68 11.52
N GLU A 11 5.36 3.45 11.14
CA GLU A 11 6.09 4.30 10.21
C GLU A 11 5.41 4.37 8.84
N LEU A 12 5.05 3.23 8.25
CA LEU A 12 4.34 3.18 6.98
C LEU A 12 3.00 3.93 7.05
N THR A 13 2.26 3.80 8.14
CA THR A 13 1.00 4.52 8.36
C THR A 13 1.21 6.03 8.43
N ASN A 14 2.25 6.48 9.14
CA ASN A 14 2.58 7.90 9.22
C ASN A 14 3.02 8.46 7.86
N ARG A 15 3.85 7.70 7.12
CA ARG A 15 4.29 8.05 5.77
C ARG A 15 3.09 8.15 4.83
N TYR A 16 2.18 7.19 4.87
CA TYR A 16 0.92 7.22 4.11
C TYR A 16 0.09 8.47 4.45
N LYS A 17 -0.14 8.76 5.74
CA LYS A 17 -0.88 9.96 6.20
C LYS A 17 -0.25 11.27 5.74
N ALA A 18 1.08 11.33 5.65
CA ALA A 18 1.79 12.49 5.11
C ALA A 18 1.64 12.59 3.58
N ILE A 19 1.66 11.45 2.88
CA ILE A 19 1.54 11.39 1.43
C ILE A 19 0.14 11.80 0.96
N ILE A 20 -0.93 11.32 1.59
CA ILE A 20 -2.32 11.67 1.20
C ILE A 20 -2.63 13.16 1.35
N LYS A 21 -1.88 13.87 2.20
CA LYS A 21 -1.99 15.33 2.38
C LYS A 21 -1.17 16.12 1.35
N SER A 22 -0.38 15.44 0.51
CA SER A 22 0.50 16.08 -0.48
C SER A 22 -0.26 16.31 -1.79
N PRO A 23 0.00 17.42 -2.51
CA PRO A 23 -0.55 17.65 -3.85
C PRO A 23 -0.04 16.63 -4.89
N HIS A 24 1.11 15.99 -4.63
CA HIS A 24 1.68 14.94 -5.49
C HIS A 24 1.50 13.54 -4.89
N LYS A 25 0.34 13.31 -4.25
CA LYS A 25 0.02 12.04 -3.57
C LYS A 25 0.15 10.85 -4.52
N ASP A 26 -0.28 10.94 -5.78
CA ASP A 26 -0.29 9.80 -6.71
C ASP A 26 1.11 9.24 -6.98
N LEU A 27 2.05 10.12 -7.32
CA LEU A 27 3.46 9.74 -7.53
C LEU A 27 4.09 9.21 -6.25
N ARG A 28 3.80 9.84 -5.11
CA ARG A 28 4.35 9.44 -3.81
C ARG A 28 3.77 8.11 -3.31
N LEU A 29 2.50 7.82 -3.56
CA LEU A 29 1.86 6.54 -3.27
C LEU A 29 2.43 5.44 -4.17
N ALA A 30 2.66 5.73 -5.45
CA ALA A 30 3.33 4.80 -6.37
C ALA A 30 4.74 4.43 -5.89
N ASN A 31 5.54 5.43 -5.49
CA ASN A 31 6.87 5.19 -4.90
C ASN A 31 6.79 4.40 -3.59
N MET A 32 5.79 4.69 -2.74
CA MET A 32 5.59 3.94 -1.49
C MET A 32 5.24 2.47 -1.75
N LEU A 33 4.42 2.17 -2.76
CA LEU A 33 4.12 0.80 -3.16
C LEU A 33 5.37 0.08 -3.67
N ASP A 34 6.22 0.77 -4.43
CA ASP A 34 7.47 0.21 -4.93
C ASP A 34 8.45 -0.09 -3.79
N ASP A 35 8.61 0.86 -2.86
CA ASP A 35 9.40 0.69 -1.65
C ASP A 35 8.92 -0.51 -0.82
N MET A 36 7.60 -0.63 -0.60
CA MET A 36 7.02 -1.77 0.12
C MET A 36 7.26 -3.09 -0.60
N ARG A 37 7.17 -3.08 -1.93
CA ARG A 37 7.43 -4.25 -2.76
C ARG A 37 8.88 -4.71 -2.63
N GLN A 38 9.83 -3.79 -2.73
CA GLN A 38 11.26 -4.10 -2.62
C GLN A 38 11.66 -4.50 -1.18
N ALA A 39 11.21 -3.75 -0.17
CA ALA A 39 11.62 -3.95 1.21
C ALA A 39 11.09 -5.28 1.80
N TYR A 40 9.87 -5.68 1.44
CA TYR A 40 9.22 -6.87 1.98
C TYR A 40 9.17 -8.05 0.99
N GLY A 41 9.65 -7.85 -0.24
CA GLY A 41 9.63 -8.86 -1.29
C GLY A 41 8.21 -9.24 -1.70
N ILE A 42 7.30 -8.27 -1.80
CA ILE A 42 5.91 -8.51 -2.19
C ILE A 42 5.92 -9.00 -3.65
N PRO A 43 5.39 -10.19 -3.95
CA PRO A 43 5.33 -10.67 -5.33
C PRO A 43 4.38 -9.80 -6.15
N LEU A 44 4.80 -9.48 -7.38
CA LEU A 44 3.99 -8.72 -8.36
C LEU A 44 2.68 -9.45 -8.71
N LEU A 45 2.72 -10.78 -8.71
CA LEU A 45 1.58 -11.64 -8.95
C LEU A 45 0.99 -12.09 -7.62
N ARG A 46 -0.33 -12.28 -7.63
CA ARG A 46 -1.08 -12.73 -6.45
C ARG A 46 -0.49 -14.05 -5.93
N ASN A 47 0.01 -14.02 -4.70
CA ASN A 47 0.59 -15.18 -4.04
C ASN A 47 -0.17 -15.44 -2.73
N ASN A 48 -1.11 -16.39 -2.75
CA ASN A 48 -1.96 -16.71 -1.59
C ASN A 48 -1.15 -17.07 -0.35
N GLN A 49 0.02 -17.70 -0.50
CA GLN A 49 0.88 -18.05 0.64
C GLN A 49 1.52 -16.80 1.27
N PHE A 50 1.91 -15.81 0.45
CA PHE A 50 2.38 -14.52 0.93
C PHE A 50 1.27 -13.76 1.66
N GLU A 51 0.07 -13.72 1.06
CA GLU A 51 -1.10 -13.04 1.62
C GLU A 51 -1.52 -13.64 2.96
N HIS A 52 -1.48 -14.97 3.07
CA HIS A 52 -1.80 -15.68 4.30
C HIS A 52 -0.78 -15.42 5.42
N ASN A 53 0.50 -15.36 5.07
CA ASN A 53 1.58 -15.12 6.04
C ASN A 53 1.71 -13.65 6.45
N ASN A 54 1.24 -12.70 5.62
CA ASN A 54 1.37 -11.26 5.85
C ASN A 54 0.07 -10.49 5.58
N PRO A 55 -1.03 -10.83 6.28
CA PRO A 55 -2.35 -10.25 6.00
C PRO A 55 -2.37 -8.73 6.20
N TYR A 56 -1.69 -8.23 7.23
CA TYR A 56 -1.64 -6.79 7.53
C TYR A 56 -0.82 -5.99 6.51
N LEU A 57 0.31 -6.53 6.06
CA LEU A 57 1.13 -5.89 5.02
C LEU A 57 0.33 -5.78 3.72
N MET A 58 -0.37 -6.86 3.35
CA MET A 58 -1.23 -6.88 2.18
C MET A 58 -2.43 -5.95 2.31
N GLN A 59 -3.04 -5.86 3.50
CA GLN A 59 -4.10 -4.90 3.76
C GLN A 59 -3.59 -3.47 3.54
N MET A 60 -2.43 -3.12 4.10
CA MET A 60 -1.81 -1.80 3.91
C MET A 60 -1.50 -1.53 2.44
N TYR A 61 -0.89 -2.49 1.74
CA TYR A 61 -0.57 -2.38 0.31
C TYR A 61 -1.82 -2.13 -0.53
N ARG A 62 -2.91 -2.87 -0.26
CA ARG A 62 -4.21 -2.67 -0.91
C ARG A 62 -4.81 -1.30 -0.59
N THR A 63 -4.74 -0.83 0.66
CA THR A 63 -5.21 0.51 1.03
C THR A 63 -4.46 1.59 0.26
N VAL A 64 -3.13 1.54 0.22
CA VAL A 64 -2.30 2.51 -0.52
C VAL A 64 -2.63 2.48 -2.02
N SER A 65 -2.79 1.29 -2.60
CA SER A 65 -3.17 1.13 -4.01
C SER A 65 -4.57 1.67 -4.30
N PHE A 66 -5.54 1.37 -3.44
CA PHE A 66 -6.91 1.84 -3.58
C PHE A 66 -7.00 3.36 -3.46
N SER A 67 -6.24 3.98 -2.55
CA SER A 67 -6.22 5.44 -2.43
C SER A 67 -5.61 6.16 -3.63
N ARG A 68 -4.72 5.51 -4.38
CA ARG A 68 -4.23 6.01 -5.67
C ARG A 68 -5.31 5.91 -6.76
N GLU A 69 -6.04 4.79 -6.79
CA GLU A 69 -7.08 4.54 -7.80
C GLU A 69 -8.35 5.39 -7.57
N PHE A 70 -8.78 5.50 -6.33
CA PHE A 70 -10.02 6.18 -5.95
C PHE A 70 -9.94 7.70 -6.09
N MET A 71 -8.75 8.30 -6.12
CA MET A 71 -8.58 9.74 -6.35
C MET A 71 -8.41 10.13 -7.82
N GLY A 72 -8.50 9.17 -8.74
CA GLY A 72 -8.58 9.39 -10.18
C GLY A 72 -9.97 9.10 -10.79
N GLY A 73 -10.99 8.82 -9.97
CA GLY A 73 -12.29 8.36 -10.41
C GLY A 73 -13.45 9.28 -10.02
N ASP A 74 -13.68 10.34 -10.80
CA ASP A 74 -15.05 10.82 -11.08
C ASP A 74 -15.82 9.77 -11.91
N THR A 75 -15.90 8.53 -11.43
CA THR A 75 -16.73 7.51 -12.08
C THR A 75 -17.37 6.60 -11.05
N VAL A 76 -18.60 6.98 -10.75
CA VAL A 76 -19.73 6.15 -10.34
C VAL A 76 -19.50 4.67 -10.66
N VAL A 77 -19.54 3.80 -9.66
CA VAL A 77 -19.88 2.40 -9.89
C VAL A 77 -21.02 2.05 -8.95
N GLY A 78 -22.20 1.94 -9.55
CA GLY A 78 -23.40 1.41 -8.92
C GLY A 78 -23.20 -0.06 -8.51
N TYR A 79 -24.03 -0.43 -7.55
CA TYR A 79 -24.19 -1.77 -6.98
C TYR A 79 -24.55 -2.83 -8.02
#